data_AF-A0A7C2PW42-F1
#
_entry.id   AF-A0A7C2PW42-F1
#
_cell.length_a   1.000
_cell.length_b   1.000
_cell.length_c   1.000
_cell.angle_alpha   90.00
_cell.angle_beta   90.00
_cell.angle_gamma   90.00
#
_symmetry.space_group_name_H-M   'P 1'
#
loop_
_entity.id
_entity.type
_entity.pdbx_description
1 polymer ?
#
loop_
_entity_poly.entity_id
_entity_poly.type
_entity_poly.pdbx_seq_one_letter_code
_entity_poly.pdbx_strand_id
1 'polypeptide(L)'
;MPRGTGLLFWAMFLSGGGGLAACLLLPAYLEYRAALTEQEAVRQRAATLEYQRTARDAQIDHLKNDPSYAERLARRELGIETPGVRTIRISPPPASAGEVDDASAATSAAATAERSENWRRSLDDAIRRYPFLSLFVLKDTRRIVMALSAGVVLAALVLLNRERPAARRTAAARAFERAPRNQ
;
A
#
# COMPACT_ATOMS: atom_id res chain seq x y z
N MET A 1 20.76 -34.09 30.59
CA MET A 1 20.47 -32.66 30.37
C MET A 1 19.66 -32.50 29.08
N PRO A 2 18.34 -32.28 29.14
CA PRO A 2 17.43 -32.24 27.97
C PRO A 2 17.35 -30.87 27.27
N ARG A 3 18.40 -30.03 27.29
CA ARG A 3 18.34 -28.65 26.75
C ARG A 3 18.35 -28.57 25.22
N GLY A 4 18.77 -29.62 24.53
CA GLY A 4 18.97 -29.60 23.07
C GLY A 4 17.67 -29.61 22.24
N THR A 5 16.67 -30.39 22.66
CA THR A 5 15.44 -30.55 21.85
C THR A 5 14.54 -29.32 21.89
N GLY A 6 14.46 -28.64 23.04
CA GLY A 6 13.74 -27.37 23.15
C GLY A 6 14.30 -26.29 22.22
N LEU A 7 15.64 -26.22 22.08
CA LEU A 7 16.28 -25.24 21.21
C LEU A 7 15.99 -25.51 19.72
N LEU A 8 16.02 -26.79 19.31
CA LEU A 8 15.67 -27.20 17.95
C LEU A 8 14.21 -26.87 17.62
N PHE A 9 13.28 -27.15 18.55
CA PHE A 9 11.87 -26.79 18.40
C PHE A 9 11.70 -25.29 18.14
N TRP A 10 12.32 -24.44 18.98
CA TRP A 10 12.24 -22.99 18.82
C TRP A 10 12.84 -22.53 17.48
N ALA A 11 13.97 -23.09 17.05
CA ALA A 11 14.56 -22.77 15.76
C ALA A 11 13.64 -23.14 14.59
N MET A 12 13.03 -24.34 14.60
CA MET A 12 12.07 -24.75 13.56
C MET A 12 10.79 -23.92 13.59
N PHE A 13 10.27 -23.61 14.79
CA PHE A 13 9.07 -22.80 14.95
C PHE A 13 9.28 -21.37 14.46
N LEU A 14 10.41 -20.74 14.81
CA LEU A 14 10.72 -19.37 14.38
C LEU A 14 11.01 -19.30 12.87
N SER A 15 11.75 -20.26 12.31
CA SER A 15 12.02 -20.29 10.87
C SER A 15 10.75 -20.57 10.04
N GLY A 16 9.96 -21.57 10.42
CA GLY A 16 8.69 -21.88 9.74
C GLY A 16 7.63 -20.80 9.95
N GLY A 17 7.45 -20.34 11.19
CA GLY A 17 6.51 -19.29 11.54
C GLY A 17 6.88 -17.94 10.92
N GLY A 18 8.17 -17.58 10.91
CA GLY A 18 8.66 -16.36 10.26
C GLY A 18 8.43 -16.37 8.75
N GLY A 19 8.71 -17.49 8.07
CA GLY A 19 8.42 -17.64 6.64
C GLY A 19 6.93 -17.50 6.32
N LEU A 20 6.07 -18.13 7.12
CA LEU A 20 4.62 -18.06 6.96
C LEU A 20 4.09 -16.64 7.24
N ALA A 21 4.57 -16.00 8.31
CA ALA A 21 4.24 -14.63 8.63
C ALA A 21 4.64 -13.69 7.49
N ALA A 22 5.87 -13.80 6.97
CA ALA A 22 6.32 -13.01 5.83
C ALA A 22 5.44 -13.24 4.58
N CYS A 23 5.05 -14.49 4.27
CA CYS A 23 4.16 -14.80 3.15
C CYS A 23 2.79 -14.10 3.24
N LEU A 24 2.28 -13.88 4.45
CA LEU A 24 0.95 -13.28 4.68
C LEU A 24 1.03 -11.75 4.86
N LEU A 25 2.01 -11.27 5.63
CA LEU A 25 2.18 -9.86 5.94
C LEU A 25 2.70 -9.07 4.74
N LEU A 26 3.61 -9.63 3.95
CA LEU A 26 4.21 -8.92 2.82
C LEU A 26 3.17 -8.47 1.77
N PRO A 27 2.28 -9.34 1.24
CA PRO A 27 1.28 -8.89 0.27
C PRO A 27 0.33 -7.85 0.87
N ALA A 28 -0.13 -8.05 2.11
CA ALA A 28 -1.02 -7.09 2.79
C ALA A 28 -0.36 -5.72 3.01
N TYR A 29 0.93 -5.71 3.36
CA TYR A 29 1.71 -4.48 3.50
C TYR A 29 1.85 -3.74 2.17
N LEU A 30 2.05 -4.47 1.07
CA LEU A 30 2.15 -3.88 -0.26
C LEU A 30 0.81 -3.28 -0.73
N GLU A 31 -0.31 -3.98 -0.49
CA GLU A 31 -1.66 -3.46 -0.76
C GLU A 31 -1.94 -2.19 0.06
N TYR A 32 -1.57 -2.18 1.34
CA TYR A 32 -1.71 -1.02 2.21
C TYR A 32 -0.90 0.19 1.70
N ARG A 33 0.35 -0.04 1.27
CA ARG A 33 1.21 1.02 0.69
C ARG A 33 0.61 1.57 -0.60
N ALA A 34 0.08 0.71 -1.47
CA ALA A 34 -0.59 1.14 -2.70
C ALA A 34 -1.81 2.03 -2.39
N ALA A 35 -2.64 1.62 -1.42
CA ALA A 35 -3.81 2.39 -1.00
C ALA A 35 -3.45 3.77 -0.42
N LEU A 36 -2.38 3.87 0.38
CA LEU A 36 -1.91 5.17 0.89
C LEU A 36 -1.51 6.13 -0.24
N THR A 37 -0.75 5.63 -1.23
CA THR A 37 -0.34 6.47 -2.36
C THR A 37 -1.52 6.92 -3.22
N GLU A 38 -2.55 6.08 -3.34
CA GLU A 38 -3.79 6.44 -4.02
C GLU A 38 -4.53 7.56 -3.26
N GLN A 39 -4.64 7.43 -1.94
CA GLN A 39 -5.25 8.44 -1.09
C GLN A 39 -4.53 9.79 -1.20
N GLU A 40 -3.21 9.80 -1.23
CA GLU A 40 -2.41 11.01 -1.41
C GLU A 40 -2.65 11.66 -2.78
N ALA A 41 -2.68 10.87 -3.86
CA ALA A 41 -2.94 11.38 -5.20
C ALA A 41 -4.34 11.98 -5.33
N VAL A 42 -5.36 11.35 -4.72
CA VAL A 42 -6.74 11.88 -4.69
C VAL A 42 -6.79 13.18 -3.90
N ARG A 43 -6.10 13.27 -2.76
CA ARG A 43 -6.02 14.51 -1.96
C ARG A 43 -5.38 15.65 -2.75
N GLN A 44 -4.31 15.39 -3.49
CA GLN A 44 -3.66 16.41 -4.32
C GLN A 44 -4.58 16.92 -5.44
N ARG A 45 -5.32 16.02 -6.09
CA ARG A 45 -6.33 16.39 -7.10
C ARG A 45 -7.44 17.23 -6.49
N ALA A 46 -7.96 16.83 -5.33
CA ALA A 46 -8.99 17.58 -4.62
C ALA A 46 -8.50 18.99 -4.26
N ALA A 47 -7.28 19.12 -3.72
CA ALA A 47 -6.68 20.42 -3.40
C ALA A 47 -6.51 21.31 -4.64
N THR A 48 -6.13 20.73 -5.78
CA THR A 48 -5.99 21.47 -7.05
C THR A 48 -7.34 21.98 -7.55
N LEU A 49 -8.38 21.16 -7.50
CA LEU A 49 -9.73 21.55 -7.89
C LEU A 49 -10.31 22.61 -6.96
N GLU A 50 -10.06 22.50 -5.65
CA GLU A 50 -10.48 23.50 -4.66
C GLU A 50 -9.79 24.85 -4.89
N TYR A 51 -8.49 24.83 -5.21
CA TYR A 51 -7.77 26.05 -5.60
C TYR A 51 -8.35 26.68 -6.87
N GLN A 52 -8.66 25.87 -7.90
CA GLN A 52 -9.28 26.38 -9.11
C GLN A 52 -10.67 26.97 -8.85
N ARG A 53 -11.48 26.30 -8.02
CA ARG A 53 -12.80 26.76 -7.62
C ARG A 53 -12.72 28.12 -6.91
N THR A 54 -11.88 28.22 -5.89
CA THR A 54 -11.71 29.49 -5.13
C THR A 54 -11.21 30.63 -6.00
N ALA A 55 -10.29 30.36 -6.93
CA ALA A 55 -9.84 31.35 -7.91
C ALA A 55 -10.98 31.82 -8.85
N ARG A 56 -11.86 30.91 -9.27
CA ARG A 56 -13.03 31.24 -10.10
C ARG A 56 -14.09 32.02 -9.32
N ASP A 57 -14.36 31.63 -8.08
CA ASP A 57 -15.29 32.34 -7.21
C ASP A 57 -14.81 33.79 -6.99
N ALA A 58 -13.52 34.00 -6.74
CA ALA A 58 -12.93 35.34 -6.65
C ALA A 58 -13.06 36.16 -7.94
N GLN A 59 -12.93 35.53 -9.12
CA GLN A 59 -13.15 36.20 -10.41
C GLN A 59 -14.62 36.63 -10.58
N ILE A 60 -15.56 35.76 -10.21
CA ILE A 60 -17.00 36.06 -10.25
C ILE A 60 -17.32 37.23 -9.32
N ASP A 61 -16.76 37.23 -8.12
CA ASP A 61 -16.98 38.31 -7.15
C ASP A 61 -16.39 39.64 -7.65
N HIS A 62 -15.22 39.63 -8.28
CA HIS A 62 -14.67 40.83 -8.92
C HIS A 62 -15.56 41.34 -10.07
N LEU A 63 -16.11 40.45 -10.89
CA LEU A 63 -17.02 40.83 -11.97
C LEU A 63 -18.33 41.44 -11.46
N LYS A 64 -18.83 40.97 -10.32
CA LYS A 64 -20.05 41.51 -9.70
C LYS A 64 -19.82 42.88 -9.06
N ASN A 65 -18.67 43.09 -8.43
CA ASN A 65 -18.41 44.27 -7.62
C ASN A 65 -17.69 45.40 -8.36
N ASP A 66 -16.94 45.12 -9.44
CA ASP A 66 -16.21 46.13 -10.22
C ASP A 66 -16.66 46.17 -11.70
N PRO A 67 -17.54 47.12 -12.09
CA PRO A 67 -17.99 47.24 -13.48
C PRO A 67 -16.83 47.59 -14.43
N SER A 68 -15.78 48.27 -13.95
CA SER A 68 -14.60 48.57 -14.76
C SER A 68 -13.80 47.30 -15.11
N TYR A 69 -13.86 46.28 -14.24
CA TYR A 69 -13.26 44.97 -14.52
C TYR A 69 -14.00 44.25 -15.65
N ALA A 70 -15.33 44.31 -15.66
CA ALA A 70 -16.15 43.73 -16.73
C ALA A 70 -15.86 44.40 -18.08
N GLU A 71 -15.73 45.73 -18.15
CA GLU A 71 -15.36 46.42 -19.39
C GLU A 71 -13.97 46.02 -19.89
N ARG A 72 -12.97 45.93 -19.00
CA ARG A 72 -11.62 45.47 -19.36
C ARG A 72 -11.63 44.05 -19.90
N LEU A 73 -12.41 43.17 -19.26
CA LEU A 73 -12.54 41.78 -19.70
C LEU A 73 -13.24 41.69 -21.07
N ALA A 74 -14.33 42.44 -21.27
CA ALA A 74 -15.05 42.48 -22.54
C ALA A 74 -14.17 43.02 -23.68
N ARG A 75 -13.39 44.08 -23.46
CA ARG A 75 -12.42 44.59 -24.45
C ARG A 75 -11.38 43.53 -24.82
N ARG A 76 -10.90 42.78 -23.83
CA ARG A 76 -9.91 41.70 -24.04
C ARG A 76 -10.49 40.57 -24.88
N GLU A 77 -11.71 40.10 -24.58
CA GLU A 77 -12.38 39.02 -25.30
C GLU A 77 -12.77 39.44 -26.74
N LEU A 78 -13.20 40.70 -26.93
CA LEU A 78 -13.56 41.24 -28.24
C LEU A 78 -12.35 41.68 -29.08
N GLY A 79 -11.13 41.60 -28.53
CA GLY A 79 -9.91 42.03 -29.22
C GLY A 79 -9.86 43.53 -29.54
N ILE A 80 -10.57 44.36 -28.76
CA ILE A 80 -10.60 45.81 -28.98
C ILE A 80 -9.32 46.42 -28.39
N GLU A 81 -8.38 46.78 -29.24
CA GLU A 81 -7.15 47.45 -28.85
C GLU A 81 -7.45 48.86 -28.32
N THR A 82 -6.91 49.20 -27.15
CA THR A 82 -7.03 50.55 -26.60
C THR A 82 -5.93 51.42 -27.21
N PRO A 83 -6.28 52.54 -27.88
CA PRO A 83 -5.28 53.38 -28.54
C PRO A 83 -4.25 53.89 -27.53
N GLY A 84 -2.96 53.67 -27.84
CA GLY A 84 -1.83 54.08 -27.00
C GLY A 84 -1.38 53.06 -25.94
N VAL A 85 -2.07 51.92 -25.78
CA VAL A 85 -1.69 50.88 -24.80
C VAL A 85 -1.16 49.63 -25.50
N ARG A 86 0.14 49.35 -25.33
CA ARG A 86 0.76 48.13 -25.85
C ARG A 86 0.39 46.93 -24.97
N THR A 87 -0.45 46.04 -25.48
CA THR A 87 -0.88 44.85 -24.73
C THR A 87 0.15 43.73 -24.92
N ILE A 88 0.78 43.27 -23.85
CA ILE A 88 1.67 42.10 -23.87
C ILE A 88 0.82 40.85 -23.58
N ARG A 89 0.61 40.00 -24.58
CA ARG A 89 -0.11 38.75 -24.41
C ARG A 89 0.82 37.72 -23.75
N ILE A 90 0.70 37.56 -22.44
CA ILE A 90 1.28 36.41 -21.74
C ILE A 90 0.39 35.23 -22.08
N SER A 91 0.82 34.41 -23.04
CA SER A 91 0.14 33.14 -23.31
C SER A 91 0.45 32.21 -22.14
N PRO A 92 -0.55 31.78 -21.35
CA PRO A 92 -0.31 30.69 -20.41
C PRO A 92 0.19 29.47 -21.21
N PRO A 93 1.06 28.63 -20.63
CA PRO A 93 1.43 27.36 -21.25
C PRO A 93 0.14 26.63 -21.64
N PRO A 94 0.09 25.98 -22.81
CA PRO A 94 -1.15 25.41 -23.35
C PRO A 94 -1.74 24.47 -22.31
N ALA A 95 -2.82 24.91 -21.67
CA ALA A 95 -3.68 24.02 -20.91
C ALA A 95 -4.33 23.12 -21.95
N SER A 96 -4.05 21.82 -21.89
CA SER A 96 -4.66 20.80 -22.74
C SER A 96 -6.17 20.95 -22.70
N ALA A 97 -6.72 21.56 -23.75
CA ALA A 97 -8.13 21.87 -23.88
C ALA A 97 -8.83 20.72 -24.59
N GLY A 98 -9.81 20.10 -23.91
CA GLY A 98 -10.93 19.40 -24.57
C GLY A 98 -10.91 17.88 -24.52
N GLU A 99 -11.44 17.31 -23.43
CA GLU A 99 -12.28 16.09 -23.39
C GLU A 99 -12.68 15.90 -21.91
N VAL A 100 -13.69 16.64 -21.44
CA VAL A 100 -13.87 16.86 -20.00
C VAL A 100 -14.68 15.74 -19.29
N ASP A 101 -15.35 14.85 -20.02
CA ASP A 101 -16.03 13.69 -19.40
C ASP A 101 -15.45 12.34 -19.84
N ASP A 102 -15.20 12.10 -21.13
CA ASP A 102 -14.64 10.82 -21.59
C ASP A 102 -13.10 10.74 -21.46
N ALA A 103 -12.35 11.83 -21.67
CA ALA A 103 -10.91 11.79 -21.36
C ALA A 103 -10.61 11.92 -19.88
N SER A 104 -11.54 12.31 -19.03
CA SER A 104 -11.34 12.17 -17.58
C SER A 104 -11.27 10.69 -17.20
N ALA A 105 -12.16 9.87 -17.75
CA ALA A 105 -12.13 8.42 -17.59
C ALA A 105 -10.93 7.78 -18.31
N ALA A 106 -10.62 8.19 -19.54
CA ALA A 106 -9.47 7.66 -20.29
C ALA A 106 -8.12 8.08 -19.68
N THR A 107 -8.00 9.31 -19.15
CA THR A 107 -6.82 9.78 -18.43
C THR A 107 -6.70 9.13 -17.06
N SER A 108 -7.81 8.82 -16.40
CA SER A 108 -7.84 8.00 -15.18
C SER A 108 -7.33 6.58 -15.46
N ALA A 109 -7.78 5.97 -16.56
CA ALA A 109 -7.33 4.66 -17.02
C ALA A 109 -5.84 4.66 -17.44
N ALA A 110 -5.39 5.68 -18.17
CA ALA A 110 -4.00 5.85 -18.55
C ALA A 110 -3.10 6.12 -17.33
N ALA A 111 -3.54 6.94 -16.38
CA ALA A 111 -2.82 7.21 -15.14
C ALA A 111 -2.78 5.99 -14.21
N THR A 112 -3.80 5.15 -14.20
CA THR A 112 -3.77 3.86 -13.48
C THR A 112 -2.87 2.85 -14.18
N ALA A 113 -2.82 2.83 -15.51
CA ALA A 113 -1.87 2.02 -16.28
C ALA A 113 -0.42 2.44 -16.02
N GLU A 114 -0.07 3.72 -16.18
CA GLU A 114 1.27 4.26 -15.88
C GLU A 114 1.66 4.04 -14.41
N ARG A 115 0.69 4.12 -13.49
CA ARG A 115 0.90 3.84 -12.06
C ARG A 115 1.17 2.37 -11.80
N SER A 116 0.43 1.47 -12.44
CA SER A 116 0.68 0.03 -12.36
C SER A 116 2.07 -0.31 -12.89
N GLU A 117 2.52 0.41 -13.92
CA GLU A 117 3.82 0.24 -14.55
C GLU A 117 4.96 0.78 -13.67
N ASN A 118 4.82 1.98 -13.11
CA ASN A 118 5.80 2.54 -12.16
C ASN A 118 5.90 1.72 -10.88
N TRP A 119 4.77 1.20 -10.39
CA TRP A 119 4.76 0.28 -9.26
C TRP A 119 5.49 -1.02 -9.59
N ARG A 120 5.21 -1.63 -10.75
CA ARG A 120 5.93 -2.83 -11.23
C ARG A 120 7.43 -2.56 -11.34
N ARG A 121 7.84 -1.40 -11.84
CA ARG A 121 9.26 -1.00 -11.90
C ARG A 121 9.90 -0.89 -10.52
N SER A 122 9.22 -0.29 -9.55
CA SER A 122 9.70 -0.19 -8.16
C SER A 122 9.80 -1.57 -7.49
N LEU A 123 8.84 -2.44 -7.79
CA LEU A 123 8.85 -3.82 -7.31
C LEU A 123 9.97 -4.64 -7.96
N ASP A 124 10.21 -4.44 -9.25
CA ASP A 124 11.33 -5.03 -9.99
C ASP A 124 12.67 -4.53 -9.44
N ASP A 125 12.80 -3.25 -9.12
CA ASP A 125 14.02 -2.70 -8.49
C ASP A 125 14.23 -3.29 -7.09
N ALA A 126 13.17 -3.44 -6.30
CA ALA A 126 13.22 -4.08 -5.00
C ALA A 126 13.58 -5.58 -5.11
N ILE A 127 13.03 -6.29 -6.09
CA ILE A 127 13.36 -7.70 -6.40
C ILE A 127 14.80 -7.82 -6.87
N ARG A 128 15.29 -6.92 -7.73
CA ARG A 128 16.69 -6.88 -8.19
C ARG A 128 17.64 -6.68 -7.02
N ARG A 129 17.28 -5.82 -6.06
CA ARG A 129 18.08 -5.56 -4.87
C ARG A 129 18.01 -6.71 -3.86
N TYR A 130 16.87 -7.38 -3.77
CA TYR A 130 16.64 -8.50 -2.86
C TYR A 130 15.98 -9.68 -3.60
N PRO A 131 16.77 -10.55 -4.27
CA PRO A 131 16.21 -11.62 -5.10
C PRO A 131 15.30 -12.57 -4.30
N PHE A 132 15.51 -12.70 -3.00
CA PHE A 132 14.69 -13.50 -2.10
C PHE A 132 13.24 -13.01 -1.97
N LEU A 133 12.94 -11.72 -2.20
CA LEU A 133 11.57 -11.21 -2.16
C LEU A 133 10.68 -11.85 -3.23
N SER A 134 11.26 -12.16 -4.39
CA SER A 134 10.52 -12.79 -5.50
C SER A 134 9.85 -14.10 -5.09
N LEU A 135 10.49 -14.89 -4.21
CA LEU A 135 9.96 -16.16 -3.71
C LEU A 135 8.63 -15.98 -2.96
N PHE A 136 8.46 -14.85 -2.27
CA PHE A 136 7.27 -14.56 -1.46
C PHE A 136 6.16 -13.86 -2.26
N VAL A 137 6.52 -13.13 -3.32
CA VAL A 137 5.59 -12.33 -4.12
C VAL A 137 4.96 -13.13 -5.26
N LEU A 138 5.73 -14.00 -5.94
CA LEU A 138 5.20 -14.76 -7.07
C LEU A 138 4.14 -15.78 -6.60
N LYS A 139 3.00 -15.82 -7.28
CA LYS A 139 1.82 -16.61 -6.88
C LYS A 139 2.12 -18.11 -6.80
N ASP A 140 2.94 -18.62 -7.72
CA ASP A 140 3.29 -20.05 -7.80
C ASP A 140 4.30 -20.45 -6.73
N THR A 141 5.37 -19.65 -6.53
CA THR A 141 6.37 -19.93 -5.49
C THR A 141 5.80 -19.73 -4.09
N ARG A 142 4.92 -18.73 -3.90
CA ARG A 142 4.29 -18.44 -2.60
C ARG A 142 3.53 -19.64 -2.06
N ARG A 143 2.78 -20.37 -2.90
CA ARG A 143 2.04 -21.58 -2.47
C ARG A 143 2.99 -22.67 -1.98
N ILE A 144 4.09 -22.88 -2.70
CA ILE A 144 5.09 -23.89 -2.35
C ILE A 144 5.78 -23.50 -1.04
N VAL A 145 6.22 -22.25 -0.89
CA VAL A 145 6.86 -21.73 0.33
C VAL A 145 5.89 -21.83 1.51
N MET A 146 4.63 -21.43 1.33
CA MET A 146 3.61 -21.53 2.38
C MET A 146 3.37 -22.97 2.81
N ALA A 147 3.30 -23.92 1.86
CA ALA A 147 3.16 -25.35 2.16
C ALA A 147 4.38 -25.91 2.90
N LEU A 148 5.60 -25.54 2.48
CA LEU A 148 6.85 -25.94 3.15
C LEU A 148 6.92 -25.37 4.57
N SER A 149 6.64 -24.08 4.75
CA SER A 149 6.61 -23.43 6.07
C SER A 149 5.56 -24.05 6.97
N ALA A 150 4.35 -24.32 6.46
CA ALA A 150 3.30 -25.01 7.21
C ALA A 150 3.74 -26.43 7.61
N GLY A 151 4.41 -27.15 6.71
CA GLY A 151 4.99 -28.47 6.98
C GLY A 151 6.04 -28.43 8.10
N VAL A 152 6.93 -27.44 8.08
CA VAL A 152 7.95 -27.24 9.14
C VAL A 152 7.30 -26.94 10.49
N VAL A 153 6.28 -26.06 10.53
CA VAL A 153 5.54 -25.76 11.76
C VAL A 153 4.81 -26.99 12.28
N LEU A 154 4.16 -27.76 11.39
CA LEU A 154 3.45 -28.99 11.76
C LEU A 154 4.43 -30.04 12.29
N ALA A 155 5.59 -30.22 11.66
CA ALA A 155 6.65 -31.10 12.15
C ALA A 155 7.14 -30.68 13.54
N ALA A 156 7.34 -29.38 13.78
CA ALA A 156 7.70 -28.85 15.10
C ALA A 156 6.64 -29.16 16.17
N LEU A 157 5.34 -29.02 15.84
CA LEU A 157 4.24 -29.35 16.74
C LEU A 157 4.17 -30.86 17.06
N VAL A 158 4.39 -31.72 16.06
CA VAL A 158 4.44 -33.18 16.25
C VAL A 158 5.60 -33.56 17.18
N LEU A 159 6.77 -32.92 17.00
CA LEU A 159 7.93 -33.13 17.85
C LEU A 159 7.62 -32.74 19.30
N LEU A 160 7.00 -31.58 19.51
CA LEU A 160 6.59 -31.11 20.83
C LEU A 160 5.60 -32.06 21.52
N ASN A 161 4.66 -32.61 20.76
CA ASN A 161 3.65 -33.51 21.32
C ASN A 161 4.24 -34.87 21.76
N ARG A 162 5.32 -35.32 21.10
CA ARG A 162 6.05 -36.54 21.47
C ARG A 162 6.82 -36.43 22.78
N GLU A 163 7.15 -35.23 23.24
CA GLU A 163 7.90 -35.04 24.49
C GLU A 163 7.01 -34.98 25.75
N ARG A 164 5.72 -34.67 25.58
CA ARG A 164 4.72 -34.62 26.67
C ARG A 164 4.44 -35.95 27.41
N PRO A 165 4.55 -37.17 26.83
CA PRO A 165 4.20 -38.41 27.53
C PRO A 165 5.10 -38.71 28.73
N ALA A 166 6.38 -38.30 28.69
CA ALA A 166 7.34 -38.61 29.74
C ALA A 166 7.05 -37.81 31.03
N ALA A 167 6.70 -36.52 30.90
CA ALA A 167 6.36 -35.67 32.04
C ALA A 167 5.02 -36.06 32.70
N ARG A 168 4.05 -36.54 31.92
CA ARG A 168 2.75 -36.98 32.43
C ARG A 168 2.85 -38.29 33.23
N ARG A 169 3.75 -39.21 32.82
CA ARG A 169 4.03 -40.45 33.55
C ARG A 169 4.72 -40.22 34.89
N THR A 170 5.70 -39.31 34.95
CA THR A 170 6.39 -38.98 36.21
C THR A 170 5.50 -38.21 37.18
N ALA A 171 4.62 -37.33 36.68
CA ALA A 171 3.61 -36.67 37.51
C ALA A 171 2.59 -37.66 38.08
N ALA A 172 2.11 -38.61 37.26
CA ALA A 172 1.19 -39.66 37.71
C ALA A 172 1.82 -40.60 38.74
N ALA A 173 3.09 -40.99 38.56
CA ALA A 173 3.81 -41.81 39.53
C ALA A 173 3.96 -41.11 40.91
N ARG A 174 4.31 -39.82 40.91
CA ARG A 174 4.38 -39.02 42.16
C ARG A 174 3.03 -38.78 42.81
N ALA A 175 1.96 -38.66 42.02
CA ALA A 175 0.61 -38.52 42.54
C ALA A 175 0.13 -39.82 43.22
N PHE A 176 0.48 -40.98 42.65
CA PHE A 176 0.19 -42.29 43.26
C PHE A 176 0.95 -42.50 44.58
N GLU A 177 2.21 -42.07 44.65
CA GLU A 177 3.03 -42.19 45.86
C GLU A 177 2.56 -41.28 47.02
N ARG A 178 1.81 -40.21 46.72
CA ARG A 178 1.23 -39.29 47.72
C ARG A 178 -0.19 -39.64 48.17
N ALA A 179 -0.83 -40.67 47.59
CA ALA A 179 -2.15 -41.08 48.05
C ALA A 179 -2.03 -41.72 49.45
N PRO A 180 -2.63 -41.12 50.50
CA PRO A 180 -2.50 -41.64 51.86
C PRO A 180 -3.14 -43.02 51.95
N ARG A 181 -2.38 -44.01 52.44
CA ARG A 181 -2.93 -45.30 52.88
C ARG A 181 -3.75 -45.04 54.14
N ASN A 182 -5.03 -44.71 53.96
CA ASN A 182 -5.99 -44.76 55.05
C ASN A 182 -6.21 -46.24 55.38
N GLN A 183 -5.65 -46.65 56.53
CA GLN A 183 -6.02 -47.86 57.26
C GLN A 183 -7.32 -47.63 58.03
#